data_AF-A0A7X9GND0-F1
#
_entry.id   AF-A0A7X9GND0-F1
#
_cell.length_a   1.000
_cell.length_b   1.000
_cell.length_c   1.000
_cell.angle_alpha   90.00
_cell.angle_beta   90.00
_cell.angle_gamma   90.00
#
_symmetry.space_group_name_H-M   'P 1'
#
loop_
_entity.id
_entity.type
_entity.pdbx_description
1 polymer ?
#
loop_
_entity_poly.entity_id
_entity_poly.type
_entity_poly.pdbx_seq_one_letter_code
_entity_poly.pdbx_strand_id
1 'polypeptide(L)'
;MTGLTGIVMMVQLMFAVIVGVYFWNLLKSQQGNKISVERESRKELEKLEKMRKIALTTPLAEKTRPTHFEEIVGQMEGIKALKAALCGPNPQHILIYGPPGVGKTAAARLVLEEAKANPLSPFKRDAKFIEIDGATARFDERGIADPLIGSVHDPIYQGAGAMGMAG
;
A
#
# COMPACT_ATOMS: atom_id res chain seq x y z
N MET A 1 -50.07 -41.25 44.76
CA MET A 1 -49.51 -40.21 43.85
C MET A 1 -48.15 -39.67 44.29
N THR A 2 -47.64 -40.00 45.48
CA THR A 2 -46.35 -39.51 46.01
C THR A 2 -45.11 -40.28 45.53
N GLY A 3 -45.22 -41.60 45.27
CA GLY A 3 -44.09 -42.42 44.82
C GLY A 3 -43.62 -42.16 43.38
N LEU A 4 -44.54 -41.84 42.47
CA LEU A 4 -44.22 -41.57 41.06
C LEU A 4 -43.43 -40.24 40.92
N THR A 5 -43.78 -39.22 41.70
CA THR A 5 -43.09 -37.93 41.72
C THR A 5 -41.65 -38.06 42.23
N GLY A 6 -41.39 -38.93 43.21
CA GLY A 6 -40.04 -39.21 43.69
C GLY A 6 -39.13 -39.85 42.63
N ILE A 7 -39.68 -40.79 41.87
CA ILE A 7 -38.95 -41.45 40.77
C ILE A 7 -38.62 -40.44 39.65
N VAL A 8 -39.58 -39.59 39.27
CA VAL A 8 -39.37 -38.54 38.25
C VAL A 8 -38.30 -37.54 38.69
N MET A 9 -38.31 -37.09 39.95
CA MET A 9 -37.27 -36.20 40.48
C MET A 9 -35.88 -36.84 40.46
N MET A 10 -35.78 -38.15 40.76
CA MET A 10 -34.49 -38.85 40.75
C MET A 10 -33.91 -38.97 39.34
N VAL A 11 -34.76 -39.25 38.34
CA VAL A 11 -34.36 -39.26 36.93
C VAL A 11 -33.93 -37.87 36.46
N GLN A 12 -34.68 -36.83 36.82
CA GLN A 12 -34.34 -35.44 36.46
C GLN A 12 -33.00 -34.98 37.08
N LEU A 13 -32.70 -35.41 38.31
CA LEU A 13 -31.41 -35.15 38.96
C LEU A 13 -30.27 -35.86 38.24
N MET A 14 -30.44 -37.12 37.83
CA MET A 14 -29.45 -37.82 37.02
C MET A 14 -29.15 -37.11 35.70
N PHE A 15 -30.17 -36.67 34.96
CA PHE A 15 -29.96 -35.91 33.72
C PHE A 15 -29.27 -34.57 33.98
N ALA A 16 -29.62 -33.86 35.06
CA ALA A 16 -28.96 -32.61 35.43
C ALA A 16 -27.46 -32.81 35.73
N VAL A 17 -27.10 -33.91 36.40
CA VAL A 17 -25.70 -34.26 36.66
C VAL A 17 -24.96 -34.60 35.36
N ILE A 18 -25.56 -35.40 34.48
CA ILE A 18 -24.96 -35.76 33.19
C ILE A 18 -24.73 -34.52 32.33
N VAL A 19 -25.74 -33.65 32.21
CA VAL A 19 -25.63 -32.38 31.47
C VAL A 19 -24.58 -31.47 32.11
N GLY A 20 -24.54 -31.39 33.45
CA GLY A 20 -23.53 -30.61 34.17
C GLY A 20 -22.11 -31.08 33.90
N VAL A 21 -21.86 -32.39 33.94
CA VAL A 21 -20.54 -32.98 33.63
C VAL A 21 -20.16 -32.77 32.17
N TYR A 22 -21.10 -32.92 31.24
CA TYR A 22 -20.87 -32.66 29.82
C TYR A 22 -20.47 -31.20 29.57
N PHE A 23 -21.21 -30.25 30.17
CA PHE A 23 -20.92 -28.83 30.05
C PHE A 23 -19.57 -28.46 30.68
N TRP A 24 -19.25 -29.07 31.83
CA TRP A 24 -17.96 -28.89 32.48
C TRP A 24 -16.78 -29.36 31.63
N ASN A 25 -16.95 -30.47 30.91
CA ASN A 25 -15.93 -30.98 29.99
C ASN A 25 -15.79 -30.08 28.74
N LEU A 26 -16.90 -29.59 28.19
CA LEU A 26 -16.91 -28.65 27.06
C LEU A 26 -16.17 -27.34 27.40
N LEU A 27 -16.42 -26.77 28.58
CA LEU A 27 -15.77 -25.55 29.04
C LEU A 27 -14.25 -25.71 29.22
N LYS A 28 -13.80 -26.85 29.75
CA LYS A 28 -12.37 -27.16 29.86
C LYS A 28 -11.69 -27.30 28.49
N SER A 29 -12.37 -27.90 27.51
CA SER A 29 -11.83 -28.06 26.16
C SER A 29 -11.62 -26.73 25.42
N GLN A 30 -12.53 -25.76 25.60
CA GLN A 30 -12.44 -24.46 24.91
C GLN A 30 -11.33 -23.54 25.44
N GLN A 31 -10.94 -23.64 26.71
CA GLN A 31 -9.92 -22.76 27.29
C GLN A 31 -8.51 -23.06 26.77
N GLY A 32 -8.18 -24.34 26.50
CA GLY A 32 -6.84 -24.73 26.05
C GLY A 32 -6.50 -24.25 24.63
N ASN A 33 -7.48 -24.27 23.71
CA ASN A 33 -7.27 -23.96 22.30
C ASN A 33 -7.18 -22.45 22.02
N LYS A 34 -7.80 -21.61 22.86
CA LYS A 34 -7.73 -20.15 22.72
C LYS A 34 -6.33 -19.60 23.05
N ILE A 35 -5.65 -20.20 24.03
CA ILE A 35 -4.35 -19.74 24.53
C ILE A 35 -3.22 -20.06 23.53
N SER A 36 -3.29 -21.20 22.82
CA SER A 36 -2.30 -21.56 21.80
C SER A 36 -2.39 -20.64 20.57
N VAL A 37 -3.62 -20.41 20.09
CA VAL A 37 -3.88 -19.53 18.93
C VAL A 37 -3.44 -18.10 19.22
N GLU A 38 -3.76 -17.55 20.40
CA GLU A 38 -3.38 -16.18 20.76
C GLU A 38 -1.85 -16.00 20.86
N ARG A 39 -1.14 -17.02 21.36
CA ARG A 39 0.33 -17.02 21.41
C ARG A 39 0.96 -17.08 20.02
N GLU A 40 0.38 -17.87 19.11
CA GLU A 40 0.86 -18.01 17.74
C GLU A 40 0.65 -16.72 16.95
N SER A 41 -0.54 -16.13 17.02
CA SER A 41 -0.84 -14.82 16.42
C SER A 41 0.07 -13.70 16.93
N ARG A 42 0.38 -13.69 18.24
CA ARG A 42 1.31 -12.69 18.80
C ARG A 42 2.73 -12.85 18.27
N LYS A 43 3.20 -14.09 18.06
CA LYS A 43 4.52 -14.36 17.45
C LYS A 43 4.56 -13.92 15.99
N GLU A 44 3.49 -14.12 15.24
CA GLU A 44 3.39 -13.64 13.86
C GLU A 44 3.42 -12.12 13.78
N LEU A 45 2.67 -11.43 14.64
CA LEU A 45 2.70 -9.96 14.75
C LEU A 45 4.10 -9.45 15.06
N GLU A 46 4.79 -10.06 16.03
CA GLU A 46 6.15 -9.69 16.38
C GLU A 46 7.14 -9.93 15.22
N LYS A 47 6.96 -11.02 14.46
CA LYS A 47 7.74 -11.30 13.26
C LYS A 47 7.49 -10.25 12.17
N LEU A 48 6.25 -9.86 11.93
CA LEU A 48 5.88 -8.80 10.99
C LEU A 48 6.48 -7.45 11.41
N GLU A 49 6.45 -7.12 12.71
CA GLU A 49 7.11 -5.93 13.24
C GLU A 49 8.62 -5.97 13.03
N LYS A 50 9.28 -7.12 13.26
CA LYS A 50 10.72 -7.29 12.98
C LYS A 50 11.03 -7.10 11.50
N MET A 51 10.22 -7.68 10.61
CA MET A 51 10.38 -7.51 9.16
C MET A 51 10.19 -6.04 8.75
N ARG A 52 9.22 -5.32 9.33
CA ARG A 52 9.02 -3.88 9.07
C ARG A 52 10.16 -3.01 9.60
N LYS A 53 10.90 -3.45 10.61
CA LYS A 53 12.06 -2.74 11.16
C LYS A 53 13.33 -2.88 10.30
N ILE A 54 13.36 -3.83 9.37
CA ILE A 54 14.47 -3.98 8.42
C ILE A 54 14.31 -2.90 7.35
N ALA A 55 15.03 -1.80 7.50
CA ALA A 55 15.14 -0.76 6.48
C ALA A 55 16.48 -0.88 5.75
N LEU A 56 16.46 -0.77 4.43
CA LEU A 56 17.68 -0.64 3.63
C LEU A 56 18.31 0.72 3.91
N THR A 57 19.65 0.80 3.86
CA THR A 57 20.35 2.08 3.94
C THR A 57 19.98 2.96 2.76
N THR A 58 19.59 4.20 3.04
CA THR A 58 19.29 5.19 2.00
C THR A 58 20.54 5.45 1.14
N PRO A 59 20.46 5.28 -0.19
CA PRO A 59 21.59 5.49 -1.08
C PRO A 59 22.05 6.96 -1.04
N LEU A 60 23.34 7.20 -1.28
CA LEU A 60 23.91 8.55 -1.26
C LEU A 60 23.20 9.49 -2.24
N ALA A 61 22.84 9.00 -3.43
CA ALA A 61 22.13 9.78 -4.44
C ALA A 61 20.77 10.33 -3.94
N GLU A 62 20.10 9.63 -3.02
CA GLU A 62 18.87 10.15 -2.39
C GLU A 62 19.20 11.13 -1.26
N LYS A 63 20.26 10.88 -0.48
CA LYS A 63 20.71 11.81 0.57
C LYS A 63 21.20 13.15 0.04
N THR A 64 21.80 13.16 -1.15
CA THR A 64 22.35 14.38 -1.79
C THR A 64 21.37 15.00 -2.77
N ARG A 65 20.15 14.47 -2.89
CA ARG A 65 19.14 15.03 -3.79
C ARG A 65 18.66 16.38 -3.23
N PRO A 66 18.51 17.41 -4.08
CA PRO A 66 17.96 18.70 -3.67
C PRO A 66 16.64 18.57 -2.91
N THR A 67 16.53 19.30 -1.81
CA THR A 67 15.33 19.39 -0.95
C THR A 67 14.61 20.73 -1.09
N HIS A 68 15.34 21.73 -1.60
CA HIS A 68 14.84 23.08 -1.84
C HIS A 68 15.16 23.55 -3.26
N PHE A 69 14.37 24.48 -3.79
CA PHE A 69 14.56 24.98 -5.16
C PHE A 69 15.84 25.80 -5.32
N GLU A 70 16.32 26.42 -4.24
CA GLU A 70 17.56 27.19 -4.19
C GLU A 70 18.80 26.34 -4.46
N GLU A 71 18.71 25.03 -4.25
CA GLU A 71 19.78 24.06 -4.56
C GLU A 71 19.84 23.73 -6.06
N ILE A 72 18.82 24.10 -6.85
CA ILE A 72 18.84 23.95 -8.31
C ILE A 72 19.50 25.17 -8.95
N VAL A 73 20.68 24.95 -9.52
CA VAL A 73 21.47 26.00 -10.17
C VAL A 73 21.06 26.18 -11.64
N GLY A 74 20.84 27.43 -12.06
CA GLY A 74 20.74 27.82 -13.48
C GLY A 74 19.39 27.58 -14.17
N GLN A 75 18.41 26.96 -13.50
CA GLN A 75 17.11 26.60 -14.11
C GLN A 75 15.95 27.49 -13.64
N MET A 76 16.21 28.77 -13.36
CA MET A 76 15.22 29.67 -12.74
C MET A 76 13.93 29.82 -13.54
N GLU A 77 14.03 30.00 -14.86
CA GLU A 77 12.85 30.13 -15.73
C GLU A 77 12.06 28.81 -15.82
N GLY A 78 12.75 27.67 -15.89
CA GLY A 78 12.11 26.36 -15.89
C GLY A 78 11.36 26.07 -14.58
N ILE A 79 11.95 26.43 -13.44
CA ILE A 79 11.32 26.32 -12.12
C ILE A 79 10.08 27.22 -12.05
N LYS A 80 10.18 28.46 -12.54
CA LYS A 80 9.06 29.41 -12.55
C LYS A 80 7.89 28.89 -13.39
N ALA A 81 8.17 28.37 -14.59
CA ALA A 81 7.16 27.75 -15.44
C ALA A 81 6.51 26.52 -14.77
N LEU A 82 7.32 25.67 -14.15
CA LEU A 82 6.86 24.47 -13.45
C LEU A 82 5.94 24.81 -12.26
N LYS A 83 6.32 25.81 -11.45
CA LYS A 83 5.47 26.33 -10.36
C LYS A 83 4.15 26.88 -10.88
N ALA A 84 4.18 27.69 -11.93
CA ALA A 84 2.98 28.27 -12.52
C ALA A 84 2.00 27.21 -13.03
N ALA A 85 2.51 26.11 -13.59
CA ALA A 85 1.70 25.05 -14.16
C ALA A 85 1.10 24.08 -13.12
N LEU A 86 1.77 23.85 -11.97
CA LEU A 86 1.30 22.87 -10.95
C LEU A 86 0.70 23.49 -9.69
N CYS A 87 1.12 24.70 -9.29
CA CYS A 87 0.69 25.30 -8.02
C CYS A 87 -0.64 26.07 -8.11
N GLY A 88 -1.31 26.03 -9.27
CA GLY A 88 -2.63 26.63 -9.46
C GLY A 88 -3.79 25.70 -9.05
N PRO A 89 -5.04 26.21 -9.08
CA PRO A 89 -6.24 25.41 -8.78
C PRO A 89 -6.49 24.28 -9.77
N ASN A 90 -5.96 24.41 -10.99
CA ASN A 90 -6.06 23.40 -12.05
C ASN A 90 -4.64 23.03 -12.51
N PRO A 91 -3.98 22.07 -11.85
CA PRO A 91 -2.65 21.62 -12.23
C PRO A 91 -2.65 21.04 -13.65
N GLN A 92 -1.68 21.41 -14.46
CA GLN A 92 -1.57 20.95 -15.85
C GLN A 92 -0.76 19.64 -15.95
N HIS A 93 -0.98 18.89 -17.03
CA HIS A 93 -0.09 17.80 -17.42
C HIS A 93 1.20 18.37 -18.03
N ILE A 94 2.36 17.94 -17.52
CA ILE A 94 3.66 18.54 -17.87
C ILE A 94 4.61 17.45 -18.36
N LEU A 95 5.29 17.73 -19.47
CA LEU A 95 6.43 16.96 -19.94
C LEU A 95 7.73 17.70 -19.61
N ILE A 96 8.55 17.12 -18.75
CA ILE A 96 9.88 17.66 -18.43
C ILE A 96 10.91 16.89 -19.28
N TYR A 97 11.51 17.54 -20.26
CA TYR A 97 12.48 16.95 -21.18
C TYR A 97 13.86 17.61 -21.03
N GLY A 98 14.90 16.93 -21.51
CA GLY A 98 16.28 17.42 -21.49
C GLY A 98 17.32 16.30 -21.32
N PRO A 99 18.63 16.60 -21.38
CA PRO A 99 19.70 15.62 -21.24
C PRO A 99 19.63 14.83 -19.92
N PRO A 100 20.18 13.61 -19.85
CA PRO A 100 20.27 12.87 -18.59
C PRO A 100 21.08 13.65 -17.56
N GLY A 101 20.73 13.54 -16.27
CA GLY A 101 21.46 14.18 -15.17
C GLY A 101 21.12 15.66 -14.89
N VAL A 102 20.31 16.34 -15.70
CA VAL A 102 19.97 17.78 -15.49
C VAL A 102 18.96 18.05 -14.37
N GLY A 103 18.63 17.06 -13.53
CA GLY A 103 17.76 17.26 -12.37
C GLY A 103 16.25 17.25 -12.65
N LYS A 104 15.78 16.74 -13.80
CA LYS A 104 14.35 16.68 -14.16
C LYS A 104 13.47 16.02 -13.09
N THR A 105 13.84 14.83 -12.65
CA THR A 105 13.12 14.09 -11.59
C THR A 105 13.17 14.81 -10.25
N ALA A 106 14.30 15.47 -9.93
CA ALA A 106 14.42 16.26 -8.70
C ALA A 106 13.47 17.47 -8.73
N ALA A 107 13.43 18.20 -9.84
CA ALA A 107 12.52 19.33 -10.03
C ALA A 107 11.04 18.91 -9.92
N ALA A 108 10.67 17.75 -10.49
CA ALA A 108 9.32 17.20 -10.39
C ALA A 108 8.91 16.89 -8.94
N ARG A 109 9.83 16.36 -8.12
CA ARG A 109 9.56 16.11 -6.70
C ARG A 109 9.40 17.41 -5.92
N LEU A 110 10.29 18.38 -6.14
CA LEU A 110 10.28 19.66 -5.43
C LEU A 110 9.02 20.48 -5.73
N VAL A 111 8.54 20.50 -6.97
CA VAL A 111 7.32 21.25 -7.30
C VAL A 111 6.08 20.65 -6.64
N LEU A 112 6.03 19.33 -6.41
CA LEU A 112 4.91 18.75 -5.66
C LEU A 112 4.92 19.24 -4.21
N GLU A 113 6.08 19.27 -3.56
CA GLU A 113 6.17 19.78 -2.17
C GLU A 113 5.77 21.26 -2.08
N GLU A 114 6.16 22.08 -3.05
CA GLU A 114 5.71 23.47 -3.15
C GLU A 114 4.19 23.57 -3.40
N ALA A 115 3.65 22.74 -4.30
CA ALA A 115 2.22 22.73 -4.59
C ALA A 115 1.41 22.35 -3.35
N LYS A 116 1.87 21.38 -2.55
CA LYS A 116 1.25 20.99 -1.27
C LYS A 116 1.26 22.12 -0.23
N ALA A 117 2.20 23.05 -0.32
CA ALA A 117 2.25 24.24 0.54
C ALA A 117 1.32 25.36 0.05
N ASN A 118 0.90 25.34 -1.21
CA ASN A 118 0.02 26.34 -1.80
C ASN A 118 -1.47 26.01 -1.54
N PRO A 119 -2.22 26.87 -0.81
CA PRO A 119 -3.64 26.65 -0.52
C PRO A 119 -4.55 26.61 -1.76
N LEU A 120 -4.12 27.19 -2.87
CA LEU A 120 -4.86 27.19 -4.12
C LEU A 120 -4.68 25.89 -4.90
N SER A 121 -3.65 25.09 -4.62
CA SER A 121 -3.46 23.83 -5.31
C SER A 121 -4.41 22.76 -4.76
N PRO A 122 -4.81 21.76 -5.56
CA PRO A 122 -5.63 20.65 -5.09
C PRO A 122 -4.84 19.59 -4.31
N PHE A 123 -3.51 19.73 -4.20
CA PHE A 123 -2.67 18.72 -3.53
C PHE A 123 -2.73 18.88 -2.01
N LYS A 124 -3.18 17.82 -1.34
CA LYS A 124 -3.19 17.76 0.13
C LYS A 124 -1.78 17.60 0.69
N ARG A 125 -1.58 17.97 1.96
CA ARG A 125 -0.29 17.82 2.66
C ARG A 125 0.22 16.37 2.71
N ASP A 126 -0.67 15.39 2.67
CA ASP A 126 -0.36 13.95 2.66
C ASP A 126 -0.26 13.35 1.25
N ALA A 127 -0.42 14.16 0.19
CA ALA A 127 -0.27 13.74 -1.20
C ALA A 127 1.09 13.07 -1.42
N LYS A 128 1.08 11.95 -2.14
CA LYS A 128 2.25 11.11 -2.38
C LYS A 128 2.83 11.42 -3.76
N PHE A 129 4.15 11.56 -3.82
CA PHE A 129 4.87 11.51 -5.09
C PHE A 129 4.97 10.03 -5.52
N ILE A 130 4.33 9.68 -6.63
CA ILE A 130 4.37 8.33 -7.19
C ILE A 130 5.27 8.38 -8.42
N GLU A 131 6.34 7.58 -8.40
CA GLU A 131 7.26 7.42 -9.53
C GLU A 131 7.07 6.02 -10.10
N ILE A 132 6.95 5.95 -11.43
CA ILE A 132 6.80 4.71 -12.17
C ILE A 132 7.85 4.70 -13.27
N ASP A 133 8.63 3.63 -13.33
CA ASP A 133 9.57 3.41 -14.42
C ASP A 133 8.88 2.64 -15.55
N GLY A 134 9.13 3.06 -16.79
CA GLY A 134 8.50 2.50 -17.99
C GLY A 134 8.84 1.02 -18.20
N ALA A 135 9.98 0.55 -17.68
CA ALA A 135 10.32 -0.87 -17.71
C ALA A 135 9.50 -1.69 -16.70
N THR A 136 9.15 -1.12 -15.54
CA THR A 136 8.34 -1.82 -14.51
C THR A 136 6.86 -1.85 -14.88
N ALA A 137 6.35 -0.83 -15.56
CA ALA A 137 4.97 -0.74 -16.04
C ALA A 137 4.61 -1.72 -17.18
N ARG A 138 5.62 -2.29 -17.87
CA ARG A 138 5.44 -3.24 -18.98
C ARG A 138 5.57 -4.70 -18.57
N PHE A 139 5.87 -4.99 -17.30
CA PHE A 139 6.11 -6.35 -16.81
C PHE A 139 4.79 -7.09 -16.53
N ASP A 140 3.92 -7.19 -17.53
CA ASP A 140 2.87 -8.20 -17.54
C ASP A 140 3.09 -9.15 -18.73
N GLU A 141 3.48 -10.39 -18.44
CA GLU A 141 3.61 -11.46 -19.43
C GLU A 141 2.27 -11.80 -20.13
N ARG A 142 1.13 -11.35 -19.58
CA ARG A 142 -0.21 -11.63 -20.11
C ARG A 142 -0.83 -10.49 -20.90
N GLY A 143 -0.21 -9.31 -20.96
CA GLY A 143 -0.75 -8.13 -21.68
C GLY A 143 -2.10 -7.63 -21.15
N ILE A 144 -2.49 -8.05 -19.95
CA ILE A 144 -3.69 -7.65 -19.23
C ILE A 144 -3.28 -6.49 -18.31
N ALA A 145 -3.41 -5.27 -18.83
CA ALA A 145 -3.54 -4.01 -18.09
C ALA A 145 -2.91 -3.93 -16.68
N ASP A 146 -1.88 -3.08 -16.55
CA ASP A 146 -1.35 -2.69 -15.25
C ASP A 146 -2.49 -2.13 -14.37
N PRO A 147 -2.75 -2.66 -13.16
CA PRO A 147 -3.85 -2.21 -12.31
C PRO A 147 -3.76 -0.73 -11.89
N LEU A 148 -2.57 -0.12 -11.96
CA LEU A 148 -2.31 1.27 -11.62
C LEU A 148 -2.40 2.20 -12.84
N ILE A 149 -2.03 1.73 -14.03
CA ILE A 149 -1.88 2.56 -15.25
C ILE A 149 -2.96 2.22 -16.30
N GLY A 150 -3.66 1.11 -16.16
CA GLY A 150 -4.58 0.55 -17.15
C GLY A 150 -3.86 -0.26 -18.22
N SER A 151 -4.58 -0.62 -19.30
CA SER A 151 -3.94 -1.25 -20.46
C SER A 151 -2.98 -0.26 -21.11
N VAL A 152 -1.69 -0.55 -20.98
CA VAL A 152 -0.62 0.16 -21.70
C VAL A 152 -0.63 -0.33 -23.15
N HIS A 153 -1.73 -0.08 -23.87
CA HIS A 153 -1.69 -0.11 -25.33
C HIS A 153 -0.98 1.17 -25.75
N ASP A 154 0.33 1.06 -25.91
CA ASP A 154 1.16 2.16 -26.35
C ASP A 154 0.64 2.68 -27.71
N PRO A 155 0.16 3.93 -27.82
CA PRO A 155 -0.41 4.45 -29.07
C PRO A 155 0.58 4.43 -30.24
N ILE A 156 1.88 4.41 -29.93
CA ILE A 156 2.98 4.36 -30.88
C ILE A 156 3.14 2.96 -31.51
N TYR A 157 2.61 1.91 -30.86
CA TYR A 157 2.69 0.52 -31.32
C TYR A 157 1.43 0.01 -32.04
N GLN A 158 0.39 0.83 -32.21
CA GLN A 158 -0.83 0.44 -32.94
C GLN A 158 -0.60 0.09 -34.44
N GLY A 159 0.59 0.33 -34.99
CA GLY A 159 0.95 0.00 -36.36
C GLY A 159 1.76 -1.29 -36.57
N ALA A 160 2.21 -1.97 -35.50
CA ALA A 160 2.97 -3.21 -35.65
C ALA A 160 1.99 -4.39 -35.72
N GLY A 161 1.62 -4.78 -36.94
CA GLY A 161 0.86 -6.01 -37.19
C GLY A 161 1.58 -7.26 -36.65
N ALA A 162 0.89 -8.40 -36.65
CA ALA A 162 1.30 -9.67 -36.04
C ALA A 162 2.67 -10.26 -36.48
N MET A 163 3.35 -9.64 -37.43
CA MET A 163 4.77 -9.83 -37.69
C MET A 163 5.43 -8.44 -37.81
N GLY A 164 6.04 -7.99 -36.71
CA GLY A 164 6.97 -6.86 -36.76
C GLY A 164 8.09 -7.23 -37.74
N MET A 165 8.23 -6.44 -38.81
CA MET A 165 9.28 -6.61 -39.79
C MET A 165 10.64 -6.67 -39.09
N ALA A 166 11.48 -7.59 -39.57
CA ALA A 166 12.91 -7.63 -39.29
C ALA A 166 13.50 -6.21 -39.23
N GLY A 167 14.15 -5.91 -38.11
CA GLY A 167 14.86 -4.69 -37.80
C GLY A 167 15.54 -4.82 -36.45
#